data_AF-A0A973P698-F1
#
_entry.id   AF-A0A973P698-F1
#
_cell.length_a   1.000
_cell.length_b   1.000
_cell.length_c   1.000
_cell.angle_alpha   90.00
_cell.angle_beta   90.00
_cell.angle_gamma   90.00
#
_symmetry.space_group_name_H-M   'P 1'
#
loop_
_entity.id
_entity.type
_entity.pdbx_description
1 polymer ?
#
loop_
_entity_poly.entity_id
_entity_poly.type
_entity_poly.pdbx_seq_one_letter_code
_entity_poly.pdbx_strand_id
1 'polypeptide(L)'
;MTVVAERPAPGPKPDADPERRSKGELVTFAVVVGLPLIALACAVPFAWGWGLGWSDIVIGVIFYTISGLGVTVGYHRYFTHGSFKANRGLKIALGIAGSLS
;
A
#
# COMPACT_ATOMS: atom_id res chain seq x y z
N MET A 1 34.25 35.75 31.41
CA MET A 1 33.00 35.21 30.84
C MET A 1 33.01 33.71 31.05
N THR A 2 32.37 33.22 32.11
CA THR A 2 32.20 31.79 32.39
C THR A 2 31.00 31.29 31.60
N VAL A 3 31.24 30.49 30.56
CA VAL A 3 30.18 29.83 29.80
C VAL A 3 29.68 28.68 30.67
N VAL A 4 28.48 28.85 31.25
CA VAL A 4 27.74 27.74 31.85
C VAL A 4 27.32 26.85 30.68
N ALA A 5 27.96 25.68 30.56
CA ALA A 5 27.51 24.67 29.61
C ALA A 5 26.13 24.18 30.05
N GLU A 6 25.09 24.62 29.35
CA GLU A 6 23.74 24.13 29.55
C GLU A 6 23.71 22.64 29.19
N ARG A 7 23.31 21.81 30.17
CA ARG A 7 23.19 20.37 29.96
C ARG A 7 22.08 20.14 28.93
N PRO A 8 22.31 19.36 27.85
CA PRO A 8 21.27 19.10 26.86
C PRO A 8 20.04 18.52 27.54
N ALA A 9 18.87 19.10 27.26
CA ALA A 9 17.61 18.54 27.70
C ALA A 9 17.48 17.08 27.21
N PRO A 10 16.94 16.15 28.03
CA PRO A 10 16.69 14.79 27.59
C PRO A 10 15.86 14.80 26.30
N GLY A 11 16.32 14.08 25.27
CA GLY A 11 15.59 13.96 24.01
C GLY A 11 14.20 13.33 24.23
N PRO A 12 13.25 13.52 23.29
CA PRO A 12 11.92 12.92 23.38
C PRO A 12 12.04 11.40 23.60
N LYS A 13 11.38 10.88 24.64
CA LYS A 13 11.27 9.43 24.83
C LYS A 13 10.53 8.86 23.63
N PRO A 14 10.93 7.71 23.07
CA PRO A 14 10.16 7.06 22.02
C PRO A 14 8.71 6.88 22.47
N ASP A 15 7.76 7.46 21.74
CA ASP A 15 6.32 7.40 22.08
C ASP A 15 5.74 5.97 22.01
N ALA A 16 6.52 5.02 21.49
CA ALA A 16 6.19 3.60 21.48
C ALA A 16 6.80 2.92 22.71
N ASP A 17 6.12 3.01 23.86
CA ASP A 17 6.23 1.94 24.85
C ASP A 17 5.62 0.69 24.19
N PRO A 18 6.32 -0.44 24.07
CA PRO A 18 5.75 -1.65 23.48
C PRO A 18 4.70 -2.21 24.43
N GLU A 19 3.49 -1.63 24.40
CA GLU A 19 2.34 -2.15 25.10
C GLU A 19 2.15 -3.61 24.66
N ARG A 20 2.04 -4.52 25.62
CA ARG A 20 1.90 -5.95 25.33
C ARG A 20 0.63 -6.15 24.52
N ARG A 21 0.79 -6.54 23.25
CA ARG A 21 -0.36 -6.85 22.41
C ARG A 21 -1.25 -7.88 23.09
N SER A 22 -2.53 -7.55 23.19
CA SER A 22 -3.53 -8.46 23.74
C SER A 22 -3.63 -9.71 22.86
N LYS A 23 -3.96 -10.85 23.48
CA LYS A 23 -4.27 -12.08 22.72
C LYS A 23 -5.34 -11.83 21.66
N GLY A 24 -6.29 -10.93 21.94
CA GLY A 24 -7.32 -10.51 20.97
C GLY A 24 -6.73 -9.80 19.75
N GLU A 25 -5.80 -8.88 19.93
CA GLU A 25 -5.13 -8.17 18.82
C GLU A 25 -4.29 -9.12 17.96
N LEU A 26 -3.61 -10.07 18.60
CA LEU A 26 -2.85 -11.09 17.89
C LEU A 26 -3.75 -12.00 17.06
N VAL A 27 -4.90 -12.42 17.60
CA VAL A 27 -5.89 -13.22 16.88
C VAL A 27 -6.50 -12.41 15.73
N THR A 28 -6.91 -11.16 15.96
CA THR A 28 -7.43 -10.29 14.91
C THR A 28 -6.42 -10.10 13.79
N PHE A 29 -5.16 -9.82 14.12
CA PHE A 29 -4.10 -9.71 13.13
C PHE A 29 -3.90 -11.02 12.35
N ALA A 30 -3.84 -12.16 13.04
CA ALA A 30 -3.68 -13.47 12.41
C ALA A 30 -4.84 -13.79 11.46
N VAL A 31 -6.07 -13.41 11.80
CA VAL A 31 -7.24 -13.63 10.95
C VAL A 31 -7.23 -12.65 9.78
N VAL A 32 -7.17 -11.34 10.03
CA VAL A 32 -7.30 -10.32 8.97
C VAL A 32 -6.15 -10.37 7.97
N VAL A 33 -4.94 -10.70 8.41
CA VAL A 33 -3.76 -10.77 7.53
C VAL A 33 -3.46 -12.21 7.13
N GLY A 34 -3.44 -13.14 8.08
CA GLY A 34 -3.05 -14.52 7.82
C GLY A 34 -4.08 -15.29 7.01
N LEU A 35 -5.38 -15.13 7.31
CA LEU A 35 -6.43 -15.89 6.61
C LEU A 35 -6.46 -15.59 5.10
N PRO A 36 -6.45 -14.33 4.61
CA PRO A 36 -6.41 -14.06 3.18
C PRO A 36 -5.16 -14.60 2.48
N LEU A 37 -4.00 -14.54 3.14
CA LEU A 37 -2.75 -15.06 2.58
C LEU A 37 -2.78 -16.59 2.45
N ILE A 38 -3.26 -17.29 3.47
CA ILE A 38 -3.45 -18.75 3.43
C ILE A 38 -4.48 -19.11 2.36
N ALA A 39 -5.60 -18.38 2.31
CA ALA A 39 -6.63 -18.60 1.30
C ALA A 39 -6.07 -18.45 -0.11
N LEU A 40 -5.25 -17.42 -0.38
CA LEU A 40 -4.59 -17.23 -1.68
C LEU A 40 -3.62 -18.38 -1.98
N ALA A 41 -2.78 -18.75 -1.01
CA ALA A 41 -1.81 -19.84 -1.15
C ALA A 41 -2.47 -21.19 -1.46
N CYS A 42 -3.68 -21.44 -0.95
CA CYS A 42 -4.47 -22.62 -1.26
C CYS A 42 -5.24 -22.49 -2.58
N ALA A 43 -5.81 -21.32 -2.87
CA ALA A 43 -6.67 -21.10 -4.04
C ALA A 43 -5.90 -21.19 -5.36
N VAL A 44 -4.68 -20.67 -5.42
CA VAL A 44 -3.85 -20.68 -6.65
C VAL A 44 -3.60 -22.10 -7.17
N PRO A 45 -3.00 -23.04 -6.39
CA PRO A 45 -2.79 -24.40 -6.86
C PRO A 45 -4.11 -25.15 -7.07
N PHE A 46 -5.14 -24.88 -6.25
CA PHE A 46 -6.45 -25.52 -6.40
C PHE A 46 -7.12 -25.16 -7.74
N ALA A 47 -7.08 -23.89 -8.14
CA ALA A 47 -7.72 -23.40 -9.37
C ALA A 47 -6.85 -23.58 -10.63
N TRP A 48 -5.59 -24.01 -10.48
CA TRP A 48 -4.64 -24.05 -11.59
C TRP A 48 -5.07 -25.04 -12.67
N GLY A 49 -5.11 -24.59 -13.92
CA GLY A 49 -5.41 -25.42 -15.09
C GLY A 49 -6.90 -25.57 -15.43
N TRP A 50 -7.83 -25.15 -14.57
CA TRP A 50 -9.27 -25.15 -14.87
C TRP A 50 -9.98 -23.82 -14.56
N GLY A 51 -9.46 -23.01 -13.64
CA GLY A 51 -9.99 -21.68 -13.32
C GLY A 51 -8.95 -20.56 -13.34
N LEU A 52 -7.66 -20.90 -13.25
CA LEU A 52 -6.53 -19.97 -13.29
C LEU A 52 -5.48 -20.45 -14.29
N GLY A 53 -5.06 -19.54 -15.16
CA GLY A 53 -3.99 -19.78 -16.14
C GLY A 53 -3.13 -18.54 -16.38
N TRP A 54 -2.23 -18.67 -17.36
CA TRP A 54 -1.28 -17.61 -17.71
C TRP A 54 -1.96 -16.33 -18.18
N SER A 55 -3.09 -16.44 -18.88
CA SER A 55 -3.87 -15.28 -19.33
C SER A 55 -4.36 -14.44 -18.15
N ASP A 56 -4.87 -15.08 -17.09
CA ASP A 56 -5.37 -14.40 -15.89
C ASP A 56 -4.24 -13.68 -15.16
N ILE A 57 -3.06 -14.30 -15.09
CA ILE A 57 -1.86 -13.69 -14.51
C ILE A 57 -1.45 -12.46 -15.30
N VAL A 58 -1.38 -12.55 -16.64
CA VAL A 58 -1.00 -11.43 -17.49
C VAL A 58 -2.00 -10.28 -17.37
N ILE A 59 -3.30 -10.59 -17.41
CA ILE A 59 -4.36 -9.58 -17.21
C ILE A 59 -4.20 -8.95 -15.81
N GLY A 60 -4.05 -9.76 -14.77
CA GLY A 60 -3.88 -9.29 -13.40
C GLY A 60 -2.69 -8.35 -13.24
N VAL A 61 -1.52 -8.72 -13.78
CA VAL A 61 -0.30 -7.89 -13.73
C VAL A 61 -0.47 -6.58 -14.49
N ILE A 62 -1.07 -6.61 -15.69
CA ILE A 62 -1.32 -5.41 -16.49
C ILE A 62 -2.27 -4.46 -15.75
N PHE A 63 -3.41 -4.96 -15.27
CA PHE A 63 -4.39 -4.12 -14.61
C PHE A 63 -3.89 -3.61 -13.25
N TYR A 64 -3.16 -4.43 -12.48
CA TYR A 64 -2.50 -3.99 -11.25
C TYR A 64 -1.52 -2.83 -11.50
N THR A 65 -0.73 -2.92 -12.58
CA THR A 65 0.22 -1.87 -12.94
C THR A 65 -0.51 -0.59 -13.37
N ILE A 66 -1.53 -0.70 -14.22
CA ILE A 66 -2.31 0.43 -14.70
C ILE A 66 -3.04 1.12 -13.54
N SER A 67 -3.71 0.36 -12.68
CA SER A 67 -4.48 0.88 -11.55
C SER A 67 -3.56 1.50 -10.50
N GLY A 68 -2.44 0.86 -10.18
CA GLY A 68 -1.41 1.37 -9.29
C GLY A 68 -0.78 2.68 -9.78
N LEU A 69 -0.46 2.79 -11.07
CA LEU A 69 0.01 4.05 -11.67
C LEU A 69 -1.11 5.10 -11.71
N GLY A 70 -2.35 4.69 -11.97
CA GLY A 70 -3.53 5.55 -11.91
C GLY A 70 -3.71 6.20 -10.54
N VAL A 71 -3.53 5.44 -9.46
CA VAL A 71 -3.61 5.97 -8.08
C VAL A 71 -2.40 6.82 -7.75
N THR A 72 -1.19 6.32 -7.99
CA THR A 72 0.04 7.00 -7.52
C THR A 72 0.43 8.20 -8.38
N VAL A 73 0.35 8.09 -9.69
CA VAL A 73 0.70 9.16 -10.64
C VAL A 73 -0.52 10.02 -10.96
N GLY A 74 -1.69 9.40 -11.15
CA GLY A 74 -2.95 10.10 -11.42
C GLY A 74 -3.51 10.76 -10.17
N TYR A 75 -4.23 10.01 -9.33
CA TYR A 75 -4.95 10.58 -8.18
C TYR A 75 -4.01 11.31 -7.22
N HIS A 76 -2.96 10.67 -6.75
CA HIS A 76 -2.06 11.24 -5.75
C HIS A 76 -1.24 12.42 -6.32
N ARG A 77 -0.40 12.19 -7.33
CA ARG A 77 0.52 13.25 -7.82
C ARG A 77 -0.16 14.30 -8.69
N TYR A 78 -1.01 13.90 -9.64
CA TYR A 78 -1.59 14.85 -10.58
C TYR A 78 -2.84 15.55 -10.05
N PHE A 79 -3.85 14.80 -9.60
CA PHE A 79 -5.15 15.37 -9.23
C PHE A 79 -5.15 15.98 -7.82
N THR A 80 -4.50 15.33 -6.85
CA THR A 80 -4.46 15.81 -5.46
C THR A 80 -3.33 16.81 -5.21
N HIS A 81 -2.09 16.49 -5.61
CA HIS A 81 -0.94 17.35 -5.34
C HIS A 81 -0.52 18.27 -6.50
N GLY A 82 -1.03 18.07 -7.72
CA GLY A 82 -0.73 18.94 -8.85
C GLY A 82 0.75 19.01 -9.26
N SER A 83 1.54 17.96 -9.00
CA SER A 83 3.01 17.97 -9.14
C SER A 83 3.53 18.18 -10.57
N PHE A 84 2.68 18.01 -11.58
CA PHE A 84 3.03 18.23 -12.98
C PHE A 84 1.80 18.65 -13.80
N LYS A 85 2.02 19.13 -15.03
CA LYS A 85 0.95 19.47 -15.98
C LYS A 85 0.85 18.39 -17.06
N ALA A 86 -0.24 17.64 -17.06
CA ALA A 86 -0.60 16.70 -18.11
C ALA A 86 -1.41 17.39 -19.22
N ASN A 87 -1.18 17.01 -20.48
CA ASN A 87 -2.06 17.37 -21.58
C ASN A 87 -3.44 16.69 -21.42
N ARG A 88 -4.42 17.09 -22.23
CA ARG A 88 -5.81 16.60 -22.08
C ARG A 88 -5.92 15.08 -22.18
N GLY A 89 -5.18 14.46 -23.10
CA GLY A 89 -5.18 13.01 -23.29
C GLY A 89 -4.64 12.28 -22.06
N LEU A 90 -3.46 12.68 -21.60
CA LEU A 90 -2.83 12.08 -20.42
C LEU A 90 -3.65 12.31 -19.15
N LYS A 91 -4.26 13.49 -18.98
CA LYS A 91 -5.19 13.78 -17.87
C LYS A 91 -6.34 12.77 -17.86
N ILE A 92 -6.99 12.55 -18.99
CA ILE A 92 -8.13 11.61 -19.09
C ILE A 92 -7.65 10.17 -18.83
N ALA A 93 -6.54 9.77 -19.45
CA ALA A 93 -5.98 8.42 -19.27
C ALA A 93 -5.63 8.14 -17.80
N LEU A 94 -5.01 9.08 -17.09
CA LEU A 94 -4.71 8.94 -15.66
C LEU A 94 -5.97 8.88 -14.80
N GLY A 95 -7.01 9.64 -15.14
CA GLY A 95 -8.30 9.58 -14.44
C GLY A 95 -9.00 8.23 -14.61
N ILE A 96 -9.02 7.70 -15.85
CA ILE A 96 -9.58 6.37 -16.12
C ILE A 96 -8.75 5.29 -15.42
N ALA A 97 -7.42 5.33 -15.55
CA ALA A 97 -6.53 4.37 -14.92
C ALA A 97 -6.71 4.33 -13.39
N GLY A 98 -6.84 5.48 -12.73
CA GLY A 98 -7.11 5.53 -11.29
C GLY A 98 -8.50 5.04 -10.91
N SER A 99 -9.49 5.11 -11.81
CA SER A 99 -10.85 4.61 -11.59
C SER A 99 -10.97 3.09 -11.67
N LEU A 100 -9.94 2.39 -12.16
CA LEU A 100 -9.89 0.93 -12.22
C LEU A 100 -9.41 0.27 -10.92
N SER A 101 -9.08 1.09 -9.90
CA SER A 101 -8.49 0.66 -8.63
C SER A 101 -9.51 0.42 -7.53
#